data_AF-A0A7S2MQQ9-F1
#
_entry.id   AF-A0A7S2MQQ9-F1
#
_cell.length_a   1.000
_cell.length_b   1.000
_cell.length_c   1.000
_cell.angle_alpha   90.00
_cell.angle_beta   90.00
_cell.angle_gamma   90.00
#
_symmetry.space_group_name_H-M   'P 1'
#
loop_
_entity.id
_entity.type
_entity.pdbx_description
1 polymer ?
#
loop_
_entity_poly.entity_id
_entity_poly.type
_entity_poly.pdbx_seq_one_letter_code
_entity_poly.pdbx_strand_id
1 'polypeptide(L)'
;DEAMELAYFGAQVLHPSAMVPCIDDEIPVYVRNIFNPSFEGTVIQGRSLSLKESNDMFKVKNWRAKGGDIPIKGITSVDKIALVTLEGASVIGGASAAERFMGAMADANINVLIITQASSESSITVAVPENE
;
A
#
# COMPACT_ATOMS: atom_id res chain seq x y z
N ASP A 1 4.20 -4.92 8.62
CA ASP A 1 3.30 -4.86 7.43
C ASP A 1 2.65 -3.48 7.28
N GLU A 2 1.96 -2.91 8.28
CA GLU A 2 1.33 -1.57 8.17
C GLU A 2 2.26 -0.46 7.62
N ALA A 3 3.43 -0.30 8.22
CA ALA A 3 4.40 0.70 7.79
C ALA A 3 4.98 0.42 6.38
N MET A 4 5.03 -0.85 5.97
CA MET A 4 5.50 -1.26 4.65
C MET A 4 4.50 -0.85 3.57
N GLU A 5 3.20 -1.05 3.81
CA GLU A 5 2.13 -0.60 2.92
C GLU A 5 2.12 0.93 2.78
N LEU A 6 2.22 1.64 3.91
CA LEU A 6 2.31 3.12 3.88
C LEU A 6 3.53 3.58 3.08
N ALA A 7 4.69 2.94 3.27
CA ALA A 7 5.91 3.25 2.54
C ALA A 7 5.77 2.99 1.04
N TYR A 8 5.19 1.85 0.67
CA TYR A 8 4.94 1.48 -0.71
C TYR A 8 4.04 2.50 -1.42
N PHE A 9 3.03 3.02 -0.73
CA PHE A 9 2.09 4.01 -1.26
C PHE A 9 2.43 5.47 -0.88
N GLY A 10 3.72 5.80 -0.75
CA GLY A 10 4.18 7.19 -0.76
C GLY A 10 4.65 7.76 0.58
N ALA A 11 4.67 6.99 1.67
CA ALA A 11 5.39 7.42 2.87
C ALA A 11 6.92 7.33 2.66
N GLN A 12 7.52 8.41 2.16
CA GLN A 12 8.94 8.50 1.78
C GLN A 12 9.95 8.34 2.94
N VAL A 13 9.48 8.16 4.17
CA VAL A 13 10.33 8.04 5.37
C VAL A 13 11.03 6.68 5.44
N LEU A 14 10.46 5.64 4.83
CA LEU A 14 10.98 4.27 4.86
C LEU A 14 11.01 3.69 3.46
N HIS A 15 12.03 2.88 3.16
CA HIS A 15 12.07 2.11 1.93
C HIS A 15 11.56 0.68 2.21
N PRO A 16 10.58 0.14 1.45
CA PRO A 16 10.01 -1.18 1.71
C PRO A 16 11.07 -2.30 1.81
N SER A 17 12.09 -2.29 0.95
CA SER A 17 13.14 -3.33 0.97
C SER A 17 13.99 -3.31 2.25
N ALA A 18 14.13 -2.17 2.92
CA ALA A 18 14.86 -2.08 4.18
C ALA A 18 14.05 -2.63 5.36
N MET A 19 12.72 -2.76 5.21
CA MET A 19 11.84 -3.27 6.26
C MET A 19 11.76 -4.80 6.27
N VAL A 20 11.99 -5.46 5.12
CA VAL A 20 11.91 -6.92 4.98
C VAL A 20 12.76 -7.66 6.03
N PRO A 21 14.09 -7.41 6.16
CA PRO A 21 14.89 -8.12 7.16
C PRO A 21 14.45 -7.81 8.59
N CYS A 22 13.99 -6.58 8.86
CA CYS A 22 13.50 -6.21 10.19
C CYS A 22 12.23 -6.96 10.58
N ILE A 23 11.37 -7.28 9.60
CA ILE A 23 10.16 -8.07 9.82
C ILE A 23 10.52 -9.54 10.07
N ASP A 24 11.41 -10.10 9.25
CA ASP A 24 11.77 -11.52 9.30
C ASP A 24 12.49 -11.90 10.61
N ASP A 25 13.36 -11.01 11.10
CA ASP A 25 14.15 -11.22 12.32
C ASP A 25 13.53 -10.56 13.57
N GLU A 26 12.29 -10.07 13.50
CA GLU A 26 11.59 -9.37 14.58
C GLU A 26 12.34 -8.17 15.19
N ILE A 27 13.14 -7.48 14.37
CA ILE A 27 13.94 -6.33 14.79
C ILE A 27 13.07 -5.06 14.81
N PRO A 28 12.93 -4.38 15.97
CA PRO A 28 12.15 -3.15 16.06
C PRO A 28 12.84 -2.00 15.31
N VAL A 29 12.07 -1.27 14.51
CA VAL A 29 12.52 -0.08 13.77
C VAL A 29 12.07 1.19 14.49
N TYR A 30 13.03 2.05 14.83
CA TYR A 30 12.78 3.32 15.51
C TYR A 30 12.90 4.49 14.53
N VAL A 31 11.79 5.18 14.29
CA VAL A 31 11.77 6.42 13.50
C VAL A 31 11.81 7.59 14.46
N ARG A 32 12.88 8.39 14.38
CA ARG A 32 13.17 9.51 15.28
C ARG A 32 13.38 10.80 14.49
N ASN A 33 13.18 11.93 15.15
CA ASN A 33 13.46 13.25 14.59
C ASN A 33 14.81 13.77 15.13
N ILE A 34 15.81 13.91 14.26
CA ILE A 34 17.14 14.42 14.65
C ILE A 34 17.10 15.87 15.16
N PHE A 35 16.10 16.66 14.75
CA PHE A 35 15.92 18.05 15.19
C PHE A 35 15.16 18.16 16.52
N ASN A 36 14.54 17.06 16.99
CA ASN A 36 13.88 16.99 18.30
C ASN A 36 14.15 15.63 18.96
N PRO A 37 15.36 15.41 19.50
CA PRO A 37 15.75 14.12 20.06
C PRO A 37 14.93 13.70 21.29
N SER A 38 14.31 14.65 21.99
CA SER A 38 13.45 14.37 23.14
C SER A 38 12.09 13.78 22.76
N PHE A 39 11.67 13.90 21.49
CA PHE A 39 10.40 13.35 21.04
C PHE A 39 10.50 11.84 20.87
N GLU A 40 9.54 11.10 21.45
CA GLU A 40 9.54 9.64 21.41
C GLU A 40 9.43 9.07 20.00
N GLY A 41 8.88 9.77 19.01
CA GLY A 41 8.84 9.30 17.63
C GLY A 41 7.93 8.08 17.43
N THR A 42 8.27 7.24 16.44
CA THR A 42 7.48 6.06 16.08
C THR A 42 8.31 4.79 16.25
N VAL A 43 7.70 3.74 16.78
CA VAL A 43 8.29 2.40 16.86
C VAL A 43 7.46 1.47 15.99
N ILE A 44 8.13 0.77 15.07
CA ILE A 44 7.50 -0.20 14.18
C ILE A 44 8.04 -1.57 14.58
N GLN A 45 7.15 -2.46 15.00
CA GLN A 45 7.51 -3.79 15.48
C GLN A 45 6.35 -4.77 15.26
N GLY A 46 6.69 -6.03 14.98
CA GLY A 46 5.73 -7.11 14.86
C GLY A 46 4.82 -7.01 13.63
N ARG A 47 3.72 -7.77 13.67
CA ARG A 47 2.67 -7.77 12.65
C ARG A 47 1.44 -7.00 13.11
N SER A 48 0.71 -6.42 12.16
CA SER A 48 -0.56 -5.76 12.42
C SER A 48 -1.57 -6.72 13.05
N LEU A 49 -2.24 -6.26 14.10
CA LEU A 49 -3.35 -6.98 14.73
C LEU A 49 -4.64 -6.69 13.96
N SER A 50 -5.50 -7.70 13.78
CA SER A 50 -6.85 -7.44 13.28
C SER A 50 -7.67 -6.62 14.27
N LEU A 51 -8.77 -6.01 13.80
CA LEU A 51 -9.67 -5.24 14.67
C LEU A 51 -10.20 -6.06 15.87
N LYS A 52 -10.33 -7.38 15.70
CA LYS A 52 -10.78 -8.31 16.76
C LYS A 52 -9.68 -8.64 17.78
N GLU A 53 -8.42 -8.61 17.35
CA GLU A 53 -7.24 -8.93 18.17
C GLU A 53 -6.64 -7.68 18.82
N SER A 54 -7.05 -6.49 18.38
CA SER A 54 -6.56 -5.24 18.94
C SER A 54 -7.03 -5.05 20.39
N ASN A 55 -6.07 -5.00 21.32
CA ASN A 55 -6.31 -4.63 22.71
C ASN A 55 -6.61 -3.13 22.83
N ASP A 56 -7.33 -2.71 23.88
CA ASP A 56 -7.72 -1.30 24.12
C ASP A 56 -6.56 -0.29 24.06
N MET A 57 -5.33 -0.74 24.33
CA MET A 57 -4.11 0.07 24.28
C MET A 57 -3.73 0.52 22.86
N PHE A 58 -4.06 -0.26 21.83
CA PHE A 58 -3.70 0.01 20.43
C PHE A 58 -4.90 0.42 19.57
N LYS A 59 -6.09 0.59 20.18
CA LYS A 59 -7.29 1.04 19.48
C LYS A 59 -7.25 2.55 19.27
N VAL A 60 -7.34 2.96 18.00
CA VAL A 60 -7.52 4.36 17.64
C VAL A 60 -8.97 4.74 17.95
N LYS A 61 -9.18 5.49 19.03
CA LYS A 61 -10.53 5.93 19.42
C LYS A 61 -11.04 6.99 18.46
N ASN A 62 -12.30 6.85 18.06
CA ASN A 62 -12.95 7.86 17.24
C ASN A 62 -13.08 9.19 18.01
N TRP A 63 -12.47 10.26 17.50
CA TRP A 63 -12.55 11.58 18.12
C TRP A 63 -13.84 12.34 17.76
N ARG A 64 -14.50 11.95 16.65
CA ARG A 64 -15.73 12.59 16.15
C ARG A 64 -16.98 11.97 16.74
N ALA A 65 -17.07 10.65 16.73
CA ALA A 65 -18.07 9.91 17.49
C ALA A 65 -17.39 9.49 18.79
N LYS A 66 -17.89 9.90 19.96
CA LYS A 66 -17.31 9.57 21.28
C LYS A 66 -17.46 8.07 21.62
N GLY A 67 -17.03 7.18 20.72
CA GLY A 67 -17.20 5.73 20.75
C GLY A 67 -16.90 5.12 19.37
N GLY A 68 -16.45 3.86 19.38
CA GLY A 68 -16.09 3.10 18.18
C GLY A 68 -14.62 3.22 17.78
N ASP A 69 -14.15 2.19 17.09
CA ASP A 69 -12.76 2.05 16.64
C ASP A 69 -12.59 2.71 15.27
N ILE A 70 -11.50 3.44 15.05
CA ILE A 70 -11.11 3.92 13.72
C ILE A 70 -10.22 2.84 13.08
N PRO A 71 -10.65 2.19 11.98
CA PRO A 71 -9.84 1.17 11.32
C PRO A 71 -8.67 1.78 10.51
N ILE A 72 -8.76 3.06 10.13
CA ILE A 72 -7.76 3.76 9.32
C ILE A 72 -6.69 4.36 10.24
N LYS A 73 -5.45 3.87 10.11
CA LYS A 73 -4.29 4.32 10.93
C LYS A 73 -3.38 5.33 10.24
N GLY A 74 -3.46 5.42 8.91
CA GLY A 74 -2.63 6.31 8.10
C GLY A 74 -3.25 6.53 6.72
N ILE A 75 -2.88 7.65 6.10
CA ILE A 75 -3.25 8.00 4.73
C ILE A 75 -1.97 8.48 4.05
N THR A 76 -1.68 7.94 2.88
CA THR A 76 -0.56 8.33 2.03
C THR A 76 -1.06 8.61 0.62
N SER A 77 -0.22 9.23 -0.20
CA SER A 77 -0.52 9.51 -1.59
C SER A 77 0.74 9.34 -2.42
N VAL A 78 0.55 8.89 -3.65
CA VAL A 78 1.61 8.79 -4.65
C VAL A 78 1.24 9.74 -5.78
N ASP A 79 2.11 10.73 -6.01
CA ASP A 79 1.96 11.68 -7.11
C ASP A 79 2.51 11.09 -8.42
N LYS A 80 2.20 11.75 -9.55
CA LYS A 80 2.73 11.42 -10.90
C LYS A 80 2.45 9.99 -11.32
N ILE A 81 1.16 9.64 -11.31
CA ILE A 81 0.65 8.35 -11.75
C ILE A 81 -0.17 8.55 -13.02
N ALA A 82 0.09 7.73 -14.02
CA ALA A 82 -0.78 7.55 -15.17
C ALA A 82 -1.72 6.36 -14.93
N LEU A 83 -2.99 6.52 -15.32
CA LEU A 83 -3.97 5.44 -15.33
C LEU A 83 -4.13 4.93 -16.76
N VAL A 84 -3.83 3.65 -16.98
CA VAL A 84 -3.97 3.00 -18.27
C VAL A 84 -5.11 2.00 -18.19
N THR A 85 -6.15 2.24 -18.99
CA THR A 85 -7.35 1.40 -19.03
C THR A 85 -7.43 0.64 -20.35
N LEU A 86 -7.45 -0.69 -20.26
CA LEU A 86 -7.78 -1.59 -21.35
C LEU A 86 -9.28 -1.91 -21.31
N GLU A 87 -9.99 -1.59 -22.38
CA GLU A 87 -11.43 -1.83 -22.56
C GLU A 87 -11.70 -2.59 -23.86
N GLY A 88 -12.72 -3.46 -23.84
CA GLY A 88 -13.24 -4.07 -25.07
C GLY A 88 -13.85 -5.45 -24.90
N ALA A 89 -14.57 -5.92 -25.93
CA ALA A 89 -15.20 -7.24 -25.94
C ALA A 89 -14.19 -8.39 -25.75
N SER A 90 -12.93 -8.19 -26.14
CA SER A 90 -11.85 -9.16 -25.93
C SER A 90 -11.39 -9.29 -24.48
N VAL A 91 -11.77 -8.38 -23.59
CA VAL A 91 -11.46 -8.44 -22.14
C VAL A 91 -12.45 -9.36 -21.41
N ILE A 92 -13.68 -9.47 -21.91
CA ILE A 92 -14.76 -10.27 -21.31
C ILE A 92 -14.42 -11.76 -21.38
N GLY A 93 -14.28 -12.42 -20.22
CA GLY A 93 -14.01 -13.86 -20.13
C GLY A 93 -12.58 -14.30 -20.47
N GLY A 94 -11.64 -13.37 -20.66
CA GLY A 94 -10.32 -13.67 -21.20
C GLY A 94 -9.19 -13.51 -20.20
N ALA A 95 -8.81 -14.58 -19.48
CA ALA A 95 -7.50 -14.66 -18.82
C ALA A 95 -6.36 -14.29 -19.82
N SER A 96 -6.55 -14.60 -21.11
CA SER A 96 -5.64 -14.25 -22.20
C SER A 96 -5.51 -12.74 -22.45
N ALA A 97 -6.54 -11.93 -22.22
CA ALA A 97 -6.43 -10.47 -22.40
C ALA A 97 -5.61 -9.84 -21.28
N ALA A 98 -5.83 -10.26 -20.03
CA ALA A 98 -5.02 -9.85 -18.89
C ALA A 98 -3.56 -10.31 -19.04
N GLU A 99 -3.34 -11.57 -19.45
CA GLU A 99 -2.01 -12.11 -19.72
C GLU A 99 -1.26 -11.29 -20.77
N ARG A 100 -1.88 -11.02 -21.92
CA ARG A 100 -1.25 -10.24 -22.99
C ARG A 100 -0.98 -8.79 -22.57
N PHE A 101 -1.90 -8.21 -21.81
CA PHE A 101 -1.75 -6.83 -21.33
C PHE A 101 -0.61 -6.72 -20.33
N MET A 102 -0.57 -7.59 -19.32
CA MET A 102 0.51 -7.62 -18.33
C MET A 102 1.84 -8.07 -18.93
N GLY A 103 1.81 -9.00 -19.89
CA GLY A 103 2.97 -9.42 -20.65
C GLY A 103 3.58 -8.26 -21.44
N ALA A 104 2.77 -7.47 -22.14
CA ALA A 104 3.25 -6.29 -22.86
C ALA A 104 3.86 -5.23 -21.92
N MET A 105 3.27 -5.03 -20.74
CA MET A 105 3.84 -4.15 -19.71
C MET A 105 5.18 -4.66 -19.20
N ALA A 106 5.29 -5.97 -18.93
CA ALA A 106 6.52 -6.60 -18.47
C ALA A 106 7.63 -6.57 -19.53
N ASP A 107 7.31 -6.83 -20.80
CA ASP A 107 8.25 -6.73 -21.94
C ASP A 107 8.78 -5.30 -22.12
N ALA A 108 7.95 -4.30 -21.80
CA ALA A 108 8.33 -2.88 -21.80
C ALA A 108 9.02 -2.44 -20.50
N ASN A 109 9.17 -3.33 -19.52
CA ASN A 109 9.72 -3.04 -18.19
C ASN A 109 8.95 -1.93 -17.43
N ILE A 110 7.62 -1.86 -17.63
CA ILE A 110 6.75 -0.88 -16.96
C ILE A 110 6.34 -1.43 -15.59
N ASN A 111 6.60 -0.65 -14.54
CA ASN A 111 6.20 -1.01 -13.18
C ASN A 111 4.72 -0.70 -12.93
N VAL A 112 3.94 -1.71 -12.53
CA VAL A 112 2.51 -1.57 -12.20
C VAL A 112 2.31 -1.50 -10.69
N LEU A 113 1.75 -0.37 -10.22
CA LEU A 113 1.54 -0.11 -8.79
C LEU A 113 0.23 -0.69 -8.27
N ILE A 114 -0.86 -0.52 -9.03
CA ILE A 114 -2.22 -0.96 -8.67
C ILE A 114 -2.88 -1.53 -9.91
N ILE A 115 -3.61 -2.63 -9.74
CA ILE A 115 -4.48 -3.21 -10.78
C ILE A 115 -5.90 -3.19 -10.24
N THR A 116 -6.84 -2.70 -11.04
CA THR A 116 -8.27 -2.79 -10.79
C THR A 116 -8.96 -3.36 -12.01
N GLN A 117 -9.97 -4.20 -11.81
CA GLN A 117 -10.76 -4.79 -12.89
C GLN A 117 -12.24 -4.55 -12.60
N ALA A 118 -13.00 -4.18 -13.62
CA ALA A 118 -14.45 -4.09 -13.50
C ALA A 118 -15.04 -5.51 -13.32
N SER A 119 -16.03 -5.65 -12.42
CA SER A 119 -16.70 -6.94 -12.17
C SER A 119 -17.44 -7.50 -13.39
N SER A 120 -17.78 -6.66 -14.37
CA SER A 120 -18.32 -7.08 -15.67
C SER A 120 -17.26 -7.73 -16.58
N GLU A 121 -16.01 -7.75 -16.13
CA GLU A 121 -14.82 -8.16 -16.88
C GLU A 121 -14.59 -7.40 -18.19
N SER A 122 -15.23 -6.25 -18.34
CA SER A 122 -15.15 -5.46 -19.57
C SER A 122 -13.94 -4.53 -19.64
N SER A 123 -13.24 -4.33 -18.50
CA SER A 123 -12.09 -3.45 -18.42
C SER A 123 -11.08 -3.85 -17.34
N ILE A 124 -9.81 -3.56 -17.61
CA ILE A 124 -8.69 -3.64 -16.67
C ILE A 124 -8.04 -2.26 -16.63
N THR A 125 -7.88 -1.67 -15.45
CA THR A 125 -7.17 -0.41 -15.25
C THR A 125 -5.95 -0.63 -14.37
N VAL A 126 -4.81 -0.14 -14.83
CA VAL A 126 -3.55 -0.16 -14.08
C VAL A 126 -3.08 1.26 -13.77
N ALA A 127 -2.49 1.42 -12.60
CA ALA A 127 -1.78 2.62 -12.20
C ALA A 127 -0.28 2.40 -12.39
N VAL A 128 0.37 3.25 -13.19
CA VAL A 128 1.81 3.21 -13.48
C VAL A 128 2.44 4.57 -13.16
N PRO A 129 3.71 4.65 -12.74
CA PRO A 129 4.40 5.93 -12.62
C PRO A 129 4.45 6.65 -13.99
N GLU A 130 4.27 7.96 -14.01
CA GLU A 130 4.18 8.77 -15.25
C GLU A 130 5.46 8.77 -16.09
N ASN A 131 6.60 8.45 -15.47
CA ASN A 131 7.92 8.48 -16.10
C ASN A 131 8.41 7.11 -16.60
N GLU A 132 7.57 6.08 -16.56
CA GLU A 132 7.82 4.75 -17.15
C GLU A 132 7.36 4.70 -18.63
#